data_AF-A0AAE3W9A2-F1
#
_entry.id   AF-A0AAE3W9A2-F1
#
_cell.length_a   1.000
_cell.length_b   1.000
_cell.length_c   1.000
_cell.angle_alpha   90.00
_cell.angle_beta   90.00
_cell.angle_gamma   90.00
#
_symmetry.space_group_name_H-M   'P 1'
#
loop_
_entity.id
_entity.type
_entity.pdbx_description
1 polymer ?
#
loop_
_entity_poly.entity_id
_entity_poly.type
_entity_poly.pdbx_seq_one_letter_code
_entity_poly.pdbx_strand_id
1 'polypeptide(L)' 'MLRYLTLLSLVIAAAGATIWVVVLAARAGQLNGATLGTLLPLVLLASLALRALRRDQGD' A
#
# COMPACT_ATOMS: atom_id res chain seq x y z
N MET A 1 -14.02 21.52 -8.27
CA MET A 1 -13.35 20.62 -9.24
C MET A 1 -11.83 20.52 -8.99
N LEU A 2 -11.10 21.64 -8.90
CA LEU A 2 -9.63 21.65 -8.70
C LEU A 2 -9.16 20.88 -7.43
N ARG A 3 -9.86 21.03 -6.31
CA ARG A 3 -9.56 20.33 -5.03
C ARG A 3 -9.63 18.80 -5.14
N TYR A 4 -10.49 18.28 -6.02
CA TYR A 4 -10.68 16.84 -6.19
C TYR A 4 -9.51 16.23 -6.99
N LEU A 5 -9.06 16.93 -8.03
CA LEU A 5 -7.89 16.52 -8.83
C LEU A 5 -6.60 16.51 -7.98
N THR A 6 -6.42 17.49 -7.10
CA THR A 6 -5.26 17.53 -6.19
C THR A 6 -5.28 16.38 -5.17
N LEU A 7 -6.46 16.03 -4.67
CA LEU A 7 -6.61 14.89 -3.75
C LEU A 7 -6.35 13.58 -4.49
N LEU A 8 -6.86 13.43 -5.71
CA LEU A 8 -6.63 12.25 -6.54
C LEU A 8 -5.14 12.07 -6.88
N SER A 9 -4.44 13.14 -7.28
CA SER A 9 -3.01 13.07 -7.56
C SER A 9 -2.19 12.76 -6.30
N LEU A 10 -2.60 13.30 -5.15
CA LEU A 10 -1.95 13.02 -3.87
C LEU A 10 -2.10 11.54 -3.48
N VAL A 11 -3.30 10.98 -3.66
CA VAL A 11 -3.59 9.56 -3.40
C VAL A 11 -2.75 8.67 -4.33
N ILE A 12 -2.69 8.99 -5.62
CA ILE A 12 -1.89 8.24 -6.59
C ILE A 12 -0.40 8.32 -6.24
N ALA A 13 0.11 9.50 -5.87
CA ALA A 13 1.50 9.68 -5.47
C ALA A 13 1.84 8.90 -4.19
N ALA A 14 0.96 8.91 -3.18
CA ALA A 14 1.13 8.15 -1.94
C ALA A 14 1.10 6.63 -2.19
N ALA A 15 0.18 6.16 -3.03
CA ALA A 15 0.12 4.76 -3.43
C ALA A 15 1.39 4.33 -4.18
N GLY A 16 1.86 5.14 -5.13
CA GLY A 16 3.09 4.90 -5.87
C GLY A 16 4.33 4.83 -4.96
N ALA A 17 4.46 5.77 -4.01
CA ALA A 17 5.54 5.76 -3.03
C ALA A 17 5.51 4.50 -2.15
N THR A 18 4.32 4.06 -1.74
CA THR A 18 4.14 2.85 -0.92
C THR A 18 4.61 1.60 -1.67
N ILE A 19 4.19 1.42 -2.92
CA ILE A 19 4.62 0.30 -3.76
C ILE A 19 6.13 0.35 -3.99
N TRP A 20 6.68 1.55 -4.25
CA TRP A 20 8.11 1.71 -4.49
C TRP A 20 8.97 1.32 -3.29
N VAL A 21 8.58 1.72 -2.08
CA VAL A 21 9.26 1.34 -0.83
C VAL A 21 9.17 -0.18 -0.60
N VAL A 22 8.00 -0.78 -0.84
CA VAL A 22 7.82 -2.24 -0.70
C VAL A 22 8.68 -3.02 -1.69
N VAL A 23 8.74 -2.59 -2.96
CA VAL A 23 9.59 -3.22 -3.99
C VAL A 23 11.06 -3.03 -3.67
N LEU A 24 11.47 -1.85 -3.21
CA LEU A 24 12.85 -1.57 -2.82
C LEU A 24 13.28 -2.43 -1.62
N ALA A 25 12.42 -2.56 -0.61
CA ALA A 25 12.65 -3.41 0.55
C ALA A 25 12.72 -4.90 0.16
N ALA A 26 11.87 -5.36 -0.76
CA ALA A 26 11.91 -6.72 -1.28
C ALA A 26 13.19 -7.00 -2.09
N ARG A 27 13.63 -6.05 -2.93
CA ARG A 27 14.87 -6.17 -3.72
C ARG A 27 16.15 -6.06 -2.91
N ALA A 28 16.13 -5.33 -1.80
CA ALA A 28 17.29 -5.19 -0.92
C ALA A 28 17.64 -6.48 -0.15
N GLY A 29 16.89 -7.58 -0.34
CA GLY A 29 17.13 -8.84 0.35
C GLY A 29 16.95 -8.73 1.87
N GLN A 30 16.43 -7.59 2.36
CA GLN A 30 16.17 -7.34 3.78
C GLN A 30 14.99 -8.14 4.33
N LEU A 31 14.36 -9.00 3.52
CA LEU A 31 13.41 -10.05 3.90
C LEU A 31 14.07 -11.16 4.75
N ASN A 32 14.93 -10.78 5.69
CA ASN A 32 15.49 -11.65 6.71
C ASN A 32 14.36 -12.01 7.69
N GLY A 33 14.31 -13.22 8.25
CA GLY A 33 13.11 -13.76 8.95
C GLY A 33 12.45 -12.86 10.01
N ALA A 34 13.19 -11.90 10.58
CA ALA A 34 12.65 -10.85 11.47
C ALA A 34 11.75 -9.82 10.76
N THR A 35 12.07 -9.44 9.52
CA THR A 35 11.26 -8.50 8.72
C THR A 35 9.99 -9.12 8.18
N LEU A 36 9.96 -10.43 7.91
CA LEU A 36 8.72 -11.15 7.58
C LEU A 36 7.74 -11.10 8.75
N GLY A 37 8.23 -11.19 9.99
CA GLY A 37 7.42 -11.01 11.20
C GLY A 37 6.84 -9.59 11.34
N THR A 38 7.59 -8.55 10.96
CA THR A 38 7.11 -7.15 10.98
C THR A 38 6.28 -6.78 9.76
N LEU A 39 6.46 -7.47 8.63
CA LEU A 39 5.68 -7.29 7.42
C LEU A 39 4.34 -8.03 7.47
N LEU A 40 4.20 -9.07 8.28
CA LEU A 40 2.94 -9.80 8.48
C LEU A 40 1.76 -8.87 8.84
N PRO A 41 1.86 -7.97 9.85
CA PRO A 41 0.79 -7.01 10.13
C PRO A 41 0.57 -6.00 9.00
N LEU A 42 1.62 -5.60 8.27
CA LEU A 42 1.50 -4.71 7.10
C LEU A 42 0.77 -5.39 5.93
N VAL A 43 1.03 -6.69 5.70
CA VAL A 43 0.34 -7.50 4.69
C VAL A 43 -1.11 -7.69 5.06
N LEU A 44 -1.42 -7.96 6.34
CA LEU A 44 -2.80 -8.04 6.82
C LEU A 44 -3.55 -6.71 6.68
N LEU A 45 -2.91 -5.59 7.02
CA LEU A 45 -3.44 -4.24 6.81
C LEU A 45 -3.67 -3.95 5.32
N ALA A 46 -2.72 -4.29 4.45
CA ALA A 46 -2.87 -4.16 3.01
C ALA A 46 -4.01 -5.03 2.48
N SER A 47 -4.16 -6.26 2.97
CA SER A 47 -5.23 -7.18 2.57
C SER A 47 -6.60 -6.68 3.02
N LEU A 48 -6.70 -6.06 4.20
CA LEU A 48 -7.91 -5.40 4.70
C LEU A 48 -8.24 -4.15 3.90
N ALA A 49 -7.24 -3.32 3.56
CA ALA A 49 -7.41 -2.15 2.73
C ALA A 49 -7.89 -2.51 1.33
N LEU A 50 -7.31 -3.54 0.69
CA LEU A 50 -7.75 -4.08 -0.59
C LEU A 50 -9.18 -4.66 -0.52
N ARG A 51 -9.52 -5.34 0.58
CA ARG A 51 -10.87 -5.87 0.79
C ARG A 51 -11.89 -4.75 1.00
N ALA A 52 -11.55 -3.71 1.75
CA ALA A 52 -12.40 -2.54 1.94
C ALA A 52 -12.63 -1.81 0.62
N LEU A 53 -11.58 -1.59 -0.17
CA LEU A 53 -11.68 -0.95 -1.48
C LEU A 53 -12.51 -1.75 -2.49
N ARG A 54 -12.41 -3.09 -2.46
CA ARG A 54 -13.23 -3.96 -3.30
C ARG A 54 -14.69 -4.03 -2.86
N ARG A 55 -14.95 -3.90 -1.56
CA ARG A 55 -16.31 -3.93 -1.01
C ARG A 55 -17.07 -2.64 -1.31
N ASP A 56 -16.37 -1.51 -1.33
CA ASP A 56 -16.92 -0.20 -1.67
C ASP A 56 -17.25 -0.03 -3.17
N GLN A 57 -16.66 -0.85 -4.05
CA GLN A 57 -16.98 -0.87 -5.49
C GLN A 57 -18.16 -1.79 -5.86
N GLY A 58 -18.71 -2.53 -4.88
CA GLY A 58 -19.68 -3.60 -5.12
C GLY A 58 -21.11 -3.32 -4.63
N ASP A 59 -21.37 -2.17 -4.02
CA ASP A 59 -22.71 -1.68 -3.64
C ASP A 59 -23.12 -0.50 -4.57
#